data_AF-A0A497ZQ20-F1
#
_entry.id   AF-A0A497ZQ20-F1
#
_cell.length_a   1.000
_cell.length_b   1.000
_cell.length_c   1.000
_cell.angle_alpha   90.00
_cell.angle_beta   90.00
_cell.angle_gamma   90.00
#
_symmetry.space_group_name_H-M   'P 1'
#
loop_
_entity.id
_entity.type
_entity.pdbx_description
1 polymer ?
#
loop_
_entity_poly.entity_id
_entity_poly.type
_entity_poly.pdbx_seq_one_letter_code
_entity_poly.pdbx_strand_id
1 'polypeptide(L)' 'GWHPKAEEVLWRPDLQQPKRSQTGGWNVRYRTGSKGAYVAALTDLIAAKAPYCRVRYAF' A
#
# COMPACT_ATOMS: atom_id res chain seq x y z
N GLY A 1 -10.71 -17.28 -0.68
CA GLY A 1 -10.00 -18.41 -0.07
C GLY A 1 -8.52 -18.07 0.03
N TRP A 2 -7.73 -18.92 0.68
CA TRP A 2 -6.25 -18.78 0.75
C TRP A 2 -5.61 -19.12 -0.59
N HIS A 3 -4.59 -18.36 -1.00
CA HIS A 3 -3.90 -18.49 -2.29
C HIS A 3 -2.38 -18.62 -2.09
N PRO A 4 -1.82 -19.85 -2.00
CA PRO A 4 -0.41 -20.08 -1.67
C PRO A 4 0.57 -19.37 -2.60
N LYS A 5 0.30 -19.36 -3.91
CA LYS A 5 1.14 -18.67 -4.90
C LYS A 5 1.12 -17.14 -4.75
N ALA A 6 0.05 -16.58 -4.18
CA ALA A 6 -0.01 -15.15 -3.93
C ALA A 6 0.94 -14.77 -2.79
N GLU A 7 1.13 -15.63 -1.80
CA GLU A 7 2.08 -15.38 -0.71
C GLU A 7 3.52 -15.25 -1.22
N GLU A 8 3.90 -16.01 -2.26
CA GLU A 8 5.24 -15.93 -2.86
C GLU A 8 5.57 -14.53 -3.40
N VAL A 9 4.57 -13.75 -3.81
CA VAL A 9 4.78 -12.41 -4.42
C VAL A 9 4.27 -11.27 -3.55
N LEU A 10 3.28 -11.51 -2.69
CA LEU A 10 2.69 -10.50 -1.81
C LEU A 10 3.37 -10.43 -0.44
N TRP A 11 3.98 -11.53 0.03
CA TRP A 11 4.66 -11.54 1.33
C TRP A 11 6.00 -10.82 1.23
N ARG A 12 6.10 -9.66 1.89
CA ARG A 12 7.25 -8.75 1.79
C ARG A 12 7.61 -8.19 3.18
N PRO A 13 8.21 -9.02 4.06
CA PRO A 13 8.50 -8.63 5.45
C PRO A 13 9.49 -7.45 5.55
N ASP A 14 10.25 -7.20 4.50
CA ASP A 14 11.09 -6.00 4.34
C ASP A 14 10.27 -4.71 4.21
N LEU A 15 9.09 -4.75 3.59
CA LEU A 15 8.20 -3.59 3.39
C LEU A 15 7.02 -3.57 4.36
N GLN A 16 6.79 -4.66 5.07
CA GLN A 16 5.61 -4.90 5.90
C GLN A 16 5.92 -4.79 7.39
N GLN A 17 4.95 -4.32 8.17
CA GLN A 17 4.99 -4.30 9.63
C GLN A 17 3.62 -4.67 10.22
N PRO A 18 3.59 -5.31 11.40
CA PRO A 18 2.34 -5.66 12.05
C PRO A 18 1.56 -4.40 12.48
N LYS A 19 0.24 -4.50 12.45
CA LYS A 19 -0.71 -3.49 12.92
C LYS A 19 -1.81 -4.17 13.71
N ARG A 20 -2.05 -3.70 14.94
CA ARG A 20 -3.24 -4.11 15.69
C ARG A 20 -4.46 -3.33 15.21
N SER A 21 -5.54 -4.01 14.87
CA SER A 21 -6.80 -3.39 14.49
C SER A 21 -7.51 -2.84 15.72
N GLN A 22 -8.47 -1.93 15.49
CA GLN A 22 -9.34 -1.42 16.54
C GLN A 22 -10.17 -2.53 17.20
N THR A 23 -10.53 -3.57 16.42
CA THR A 23 -11.23 -4.77 16.91
C THR A 23 -10.30 -5.79 17.57
N GLY A 24 -9.02 -5.47 17.76
CA GLY A 24 -8.06 -6.28 18.52
C GLY A 24 -7.28 -7.33 17.71
N GLY A 25 -7.63 -7.56 16.44
CA GLY A 25 -6.94 -8.50 15.54
C GLY A 25 -5.64 -7.96 14.95
N TRP A 26 -4.84 -8.85 14.33
CA TRP A 26 -3.59 -8.49 13.65
C TRP A 26 -3.78 -8.32 12.15
N ASN A 27 -3.15 -7.28 11.61
CA ASN A 27 -3.09 -6.99 10.18
C ASN A 27 -1.64 -6.69 9.79
N VAL A 28 -1.40 -6.64 8.49
CA VAL A 28 -0.16 -6.14 7.91
C VAL A 28 -0.40 -4.74 7.34
N ARG A 29 0.57 -3.84 7.54
CA ARG A 29 0.63 -2.53 6.88
C ARG A 29 2.02 -2.30 6.31
N TYR A 30 2.17 -1.30 5.45
CA TYR A 30 3.50 -0.82 5.06
C TYR A 30 4.28 -0.33 6.29
N ARG A 31 5.61 -0.49 6.21
CA ARG A 31 6.52 0.18 7.13
C ARG A 31 6.28 1.68 7.13
N THR A 32 6.46 2.27 8.31
CA THR A 32 6.29 3.71 8.50
C THR A 32 7.18 4.47 7.52
N GLY A 33 6.62 5.45 6.81
CA GLY A 33 7.32 6.23 5.79
C GLY A 33 7.34 5.61 4.39
N SER A 34 7.32 4.28 4.24
CA SER A 34 7.40 3.62 2.93
C SER A 34 6.18 3.89 2.05
N LYS A 35 4.98 3.90 2.64
CA LYS A 35 3.73 4.11 1.89
C LYS A 35 3.65 5.47 1.20
N GLY A 36 4.14 6.51 1.87
CA GLY A 36 4.09 7.88 1.36
C GLY A 36 4.87 8.04 0.05
N ALA A 37 6.04 7.40 -0.06
CA ALA A 37 6.84 7.42 -1.28
C ALA A 37 6.10 6.81 -2.48
N TYR A 38 5.37 5.70 -2.27
CA TYR A 38 4.59 5.07 -3.32
C TYR A 38 3.36 5.88 -3.72
N VAL A 39 2.69 6.51 -2.75
CA VAL A 39 1.56 7.42 -3.03
C VAL A 39 2.05 8.59 -3.89
N ALA A 40 3.16 9.23 -3.52
CA ALA A 40 3.75 10.33 -4.29
C ALA A 40 4.09 9.90 -5.72
N ALA A 41 4.82 8.78 -5.88
CA ALA A 41 5.19 8.26 -7.20
C ALA A 41 3.96 8.00 -8.10
N LEU A 42 2.88 7.45 -7.53
CA LEU A 42 1.64 7.22 -8.27
C LEU A 42 0.95 8.53 -8.64
N THR A 43 0.80 9.47 -7.71
CA THR A 43 0.13 10.76 -7.97
C THR A 43 0.90 11.59 -8.99
N ASP A 44 2.23 11.54 -8.97
CA ASP A 44 3.10 12.20 -9.94
C ASP A 44 2.91 11.61 -11.34
N LEU A 45 2.83 10.27 -11.44
CA LEU A 45 2.56 9.59 -12.70
C LEU A 45 1.18 9.94 -13.27
N ILE A 46 0.16 10.00 -12.41
CA ILE A 46 -1.20 10.42 -12.81
C ILE A 46 -1.17 11.86 -13.31
N ALA A 47 -0.48 12.77 -12.60
CA ALA A 47 -0.33 14.15 -13.05
C ALA A 47 0.34 14.25 -14.43
N ALA A 48 1.34 13.41 -14.69
CA ALA A 48 2.06 13.40 -15.97
C ALA A 48 1.28 12.75 -17.12
N LYS A 49 0.43 11.75 -16.86
CA LYS A 49 -0.20 10.92 -17.91
C LYS A 49 -1.70 11.10 -18.05
N ALA A 50 -2.38 11.46 -16.98
CA ALA A 50 -3.83 11.63 -16.93
C ALA A 50 -4.20 12.87 -16.08
N PRO A 51 -3.77 14.08 -16.48
CA PRO A 51 -3.98 15.30 -15.67
C PRO A 51 -5.47 15.65 -15.45
N TYR A 52 -6.36 15.11 -16.27
CA TYR A 52 -7.82 15.25 -16.10
C TYR A 52 -8.39 14.34 -15.00
N CYS A 53 -7.62 13.38 -14.49
CA CYS A 53 -8.01 12.47 -13.42
C CYS A 53 -7.58 13.04 -12.06
N ARG A 54 -8.39 13.94 -11.49
CA ARG A 54 -8.08 14.54 -10.19
C ARG A 54 -8.17 13.52 -9.06
N VAL A 55 -7.04 13.22 -8.43
CA VAL A 55 -6.98 12.40 -7.21
C VAL A 55 -7.54 13.18 -6.03
N ARG A 56 -8.68 12.75 -5.48
CA ARG A 56 -9.29 13.37 -4.28
C ARG A 56 -8.65 12.88 -2.99
N TYR A 57 -8.29 11.60 -2.93
CA TYR A 57 -7.65 10.95 -1.80
C TYR A 57 -6.74 9.83 -2.29
N ALA A 58 -5.55 9.72 -1.71
CA ALA A 58 -4.66 8.58 -1.86
C ALA A 58 -4.04 8.30 -0.49
N PHE A 59 -4.17 7.06 -0.01
CA PHE A 59 -3.71 6.71 1.33
C PHE A 59 -2.90 5.45 1.32
#